data_AF-A0AA37WQ56-F1
#
_entry.id   AF-A0AA37WQ56-F1
#
_cell.length_a   1.000
_cell.length_b   1.000
_cell.length_c   1.000
_cell.angle_alpha   90.00
_cell.angle_beta   90.00
_cell.angle_gamma   90.00
#
_symmetry.space_group_name_H-M   'P 1'
#
loop_
_entity.id
_entity.type
_entity.pdbx_description
1 polymer ?
#
loop_
_entity_poly.entity_id
_entity_poly.type
_entity_poly.pdbx_seq_one_letter_code
_entity_poly.pdbx_strand_id
1 'polypeptide(L)'
;MASTEIGTIYAGALRNTRALEKQGLEQIERQLSGLERYPDYAAVLRRHAETTKGQLARLDRALEGIGASPSTLKETVTSVAGSIGAAVHATAQDETLKNLYAGYAYQYDQIAAYRSLAVIAERAGKSDQASSFRAAVEEETKAAEEIAALIEPVTQTYLDLTLAGGKADS
;
A
#
# COMPACT_ATOMS: atom_id res chain seq x y z
N MET A 1 -3.54 7.44 32.74
CA MET A 1 -4.29 6.31 32.14
C MET A 1 -4.67 6.64 30.69
N ALA A 2 -5.56 7.60 30.43
CA ALA A 2 -5.93 7.99 29.06
C ALA A 2 -4.75 8.43 28.15
N SER A 3 -3.78 9.18 28.68
CA SER A 3 -2.57 9.58 27.92
C SER A 3 -1.65 8.40 27.57
N THR A 4 -1.69 7.31 28.34
CA THR A 4 -0.94 6.09 28.07
C THR A 4 -1.65 5.25 27.01
N GLU A 5 -2.99 5.21 27.05
CA GLU A 5 -3.81 4.52 26.05
C GLU A 5 -3.69 5.15 24.65
N ILE A 6 -3.75 6.48 24.55
CA ILE A 6 -3.62 7.15 23.24
C ILE A 6 -2.22 6.95 22.61
N GLY A 7 -1.18 6.89 23.43
CA GLY A 7 0.19 6.57 22.97
C GLY A 7 0.30 5.15 22.43
N THR A 8 -0.31 4.17 23.09
CA THR A 8 -0.37 2.77 22.62
C THR A 8 -1.15 2.65 21.32
N ILE A 9 -2.31 3.31 21.22
CA ILE A 9 -3.12 3.35 19.99
C ILE A 9 -2.31 3.96 18.84
N TYR A 10 -1.61 5.06 19.08
CA TYR A 10 -0.78 5.70 18.08
C TYR A 10 0.36 4.81 17.60
N ALA A 11 1.09 4.17 18.52
CA ALA A 11 2.14 3.22 18.18
C ALA A 11 1.61 2.03 17.37
N GLY A 12 0.43 1.50 17.72
CA GLY A 12 -0.24 0.44 16.97
C GLY A 12 -0.63 0.89 15.57
N ALA A 13 -1.24 2.07 15.43
CA ALA A 13 -1.63 2.63 14.14
C ALA A 13 -0.42 2.84 13.21
N LEU A 14 0.68 3.42 13.72
CA LEU A 14 1.93 3.57 12.96
C LEU A 14 2.46 2.23 12.43
N ARG A 15 2.50 1.20 13.28
CA ARG A 15 2.99 -0.13 12.89
C ARG A 15 2.11 -0.75 11.82
N ASN A 16 0.79 -0.65 11.97
CA ASN A 16 -0.17 -1.20 11.03
C ASN A 16 -0.09 -0.48 9.68
N THR A 17 -0.10 0.85 9.65
CA THR A 17 0.05 1.62 8.40
C THR A 17 1.39 1.35 7.73
N ARG A 18 2.48 1.23 8.49
CA ARG A 18 3.79 0.86 7.93
C ARG A 18 3.82 -0.55 7.35
N ALA A 19 3.16 -1.50 8.01
CA ALA A 19 3.06 -2.86 7.49
C ALA A 19 2.26 -2.90 6.18
N LEU A 20 1.18 -2.11 6.10
CA LEU A 20 0.39 -1.92 4.89
C LEU A 20 1.24 -1.37 3.74
N GLU A 21 1.95 -0.26 3.96
CA GLU A 21 2.86 0.33 2.97
C GLU A 21 3.93 -0.64 2.48
N LYS A 22 4.54 -1.38 3.41
CA LYS A 22 5.57 -2.35 3.07
C LYS A 22 5.01 -3.47 2.21
N GLN A 23 3.84 -3.99 2.55
CA GLN A 23 3.15 -5.02 1.75
C GLN A 23 2.80 -4.49 0.35
N GLY A 24 2.29 -3.26 0.26
CA GLY A 24 2.01 -2.57 -1.01
C GLY A 24 3.25 -2.46 -1.88
N LEU A 25 4.37 -1.99 -1.32
CA LEU A 25 5.64 -1.87 -2.04
C LEU A 25 6.14 -3.21 -2.57
N GLU A 26 6.16 -4.25 -1.73
CA GLU A 26 6.57 -5.59 -2.16
C GLU A 26 5.67 -6.15 -3.26
N GLN A 27 4.36 -5.84 -3.23
CA GLN A 27 3.43 -6.22 -4.29
C GLN A 27 3.72 -5.48 -5.60
N ILE A 28 3.98 -4.17 -5.55
CA ILE A 28 4.36 -3.37 -6.71
C ILE A 28 5.64 -3.92 -7.34
N GLU A 29 6.67 -4.18 -6.54
CA GLU A 29 7.95 -4.70 -7.01
C GLU A 29 7.82 -6.07 -7.68
N ARG A 30 6.96 -6.96 -7.15
CA ARG A 30 6.65 -8.25 -7.79
C ARG A 30 5.90 -8.09 -9.10
N GLN A 31 4.96 -7.15 -9.20
CA GLN A 31 4.17 -6.93 -10.42
C GLN A 31 5.02 -6.32 -11.55
N LEU A 32 5.96 -5.44 -11.22
CA LEU A 32 6.77 -4.73 -12.21
C LEU A 32 7.56 -5.64 -13.15
N SER A 33 7.95 -6.84 -12.72
CA SER A 33 8.67 -7.81 -13.58
C SER A 33 7.79 -8.41 -14.67
N GLY A 34 6.46 -8.41 -14.50
CA GLY A 34 5.50 -8.98 -15.45
C GLY A 34 4.86 -7.98 -16.42
N LEU A 35 5.06 -6.68 -16.21
CA LEU A 35 4.35 -5.61 -16.94
C LEU A 35 5.05 -5.12 -18.22
N GLU A 36 5.90 -5.94 -18.82
CA GLU A 36 6.66 -5.59 -20.04
C GLU A 36 5.77 -5.13 -21.20
N ARG A 37 4.55 -5.69 -21.27
CA ARG A 37 3.55 -5.42 -22.30
C ARG A 37 2.59 -4.27 -21.95
N TYR A 38 2.72 -3.72 -20.74
CA TYR A 38 1.87 -2.66 -20.21
C TYR A 38 2.74 -1.49 -19.73
N PRO A 39 3.45 -0.79 -20.62
CA PRO A 39 4.47 0.21 -20.27
C PRO A 39 3.92 1.37 -19.43
N ASP A 40 2.70 1.83 -19.72
CA ASP A 40 2.05 2.90 -18.96
C ASP A 40 1.68 2.46 -17.55
N TYR A 41 1.19 1.21 -17.40
CA TYR A 41 0.92 0.63 -16.09
C TYR A 41 2.21 0.48 -15.27
N ALA A 42 3.27 -0.06 -15.88
CA ALA A 42 4.57 -0.16 -15.25
C ALA A 42 5.13 1.22 -14.84
N ALA A 43 4.90 2.27 -15.65
CA ALA A 43 5.35 3.62 -15.33
C ALA A 43 4.63 4.22 -14.12
N VAL A 44 3.30 4.04 -14.02
CA VAL A 44 2.52 4.44 -12.83
C VAL A 44 3.01 3.70 -11.59
N LEU A 45 3.16 2.38 -11.66
CA LEU A 45 3.65 1.57 -10.54
C LEU A 45 5.05 1.97 -10.07
N ARG A 46 5.99 2.28 -10.97
CA ARG A 46 7.33 2.75 -10.58
C ARG A 46 7.29 4.07 -9.83
N ARG A 47 6.48 5.04 -10.29
CA ARG A 47 6.33 6.32 -9.59
C ARG A 47 5.68 6.14 -8.22
N HIS A 48 4.67 5.28 -8.15
CA HIS A 48 3.99 4.99 -6.89
C HIS A 48 4.94 4.29 -5.90
N ALA A 49 5.76 3.33 -6.34
CA ALA A 49 6.79 2.70 -5.50
C ALA A 49 7.75 3.71 -4.85
N GLU A 50 8.19 4.74 -5.58
CA GLU A 50 9.03 5.79 -5.02
C GLU A 50 8.28 6.66 -4.00
N THR A 51 7.00 6.93 -4.25
CA THR A 51 6.12 7.64 -3.30
C THR A 51 5.97 6.83 -2.00
N THR A 52 5.68 5.54 -2.12
CA THR A 52 5.57 4.59 -1.01
C THR A 52 6.87 4.48 -0.20
N LYS A 53 8.04 4.49 -0.85
CA LYS A 53 9.34 4.53 -0.13
C LYS A 53 9.47 5.80 0.71
N GLY A 54 9.03 6.95 0.19
CA GLY A 54 8.99 8.21 0.93
C GLY A 54 8.02 8.17 2.13
N GLN A 55 6.87 7.52 1.96
CA GLN A 55 5.89 7.27 3.01
C GLN A 55 6.44 6.38 4.12
N LEU A 56 7.06 5.25 3.78
CA LEU A 56 7.75 4.37 4.72
C LEU A 56 8.80 5.14 5.54
N ALA A 57 9.61 5.99 4.91
CA ALA A 57 10.61 6.79 5.60
C ALA A 57 9.99 7.83 6.57
N ARG A 58 8.79 8.35 6.29
CA ARG A 58 8.05 9.22 7.22
C ARG A 58 7.50 8.43 8.41
N LEU A 59 6.96 7.24 8.17
CA LEU A 59 6.46 6.34 9.21
C LEU A 59 7.58 5.82 10.12
N ASP A 60 8.74 5.47 9.55
CA ASP A 60 9.93 5.06 10.30
C ASP A 60 10.40 6.15 11.26
N ARG A 61 10.56 7.38 10.76
CA ARG A 61 10.91 8.53 11.61
C ARG A 61 9.86 8.78 12.71
N ALA A 62 8.58 8.56 12.41
CA ALA A 62 7.53 8.71 13.41
C ALA A 62 7.60 7.64 14.52
N LEU A 63 7.91 6.39 14.16
CA LEU A 63 8.15 5.28 15.09
C LEU A 63 9.40 5.50 15.97
N GLU A 64 10.49 5.97 15.38
CA GLU A 64 11.71 6.34 16.10
C GLU A 64 11.41 7.45 17.14
N GLY A 65 10.64 8.47 16.75
CA GLY A 65 10.28 9.60 17.60
C GLY A 65 9.38 9.28 18.79
N ILE A 66 8.78 8.09 18.87
CA ILE A 66 8.02 7.63 20.05
C ILE A 66 8.81 6.70 20.97
N GLY A 67 10.12 6.52 20.72
CA GLY A 67 10.97 5.68 21.56
C GLY A 67 10.63 4.19 21.48
N ALA A 68 9.93 3.76 20.43
CA ALA A 68 9.73 2.36 20.14
C ALA A 68 11.08 1.76 19.69
N SER A 69 11.91 1.36 20.66
CA SER A 69 13.11 0.60 20.37
C SER A 69 12.73 -0.73 19.71
N PRO A 70 13.65 -1.35 18.95
CA PRO A 70 13.40 -2.67 18.37
C PRO A 70 13.01 -3.76 19.40
N SER A 71 13.27 -3.52 20.67
CA SER A 71 12.93 -4.42 21.79
C SER A 71 11.46 -4.37 22.22
N THR A 72 10.72 -3.27 22.01
CA THR A 72 9.24 -3.27 22.15
C THR A 72 8.53 -3.83 20.91
N LEU A 73 9.26 -4.10 19.82
CA LEU A 73 8.71 -4.74 18.61
C LEU A 73 8.36 -6.21 18.83
N LYS A 74 8.91 -6.88 19.85
CA LYS A 74 8.75 -8.33 20.04
C LYS A 74 7.49 -8.75 20.80
N GLU A 75 6.91 -7.88 21.63
CA GLU A 75 5.84 -8.29 22.55
C GLU A 75 4.41 -8.12 22.01
N THR A 76 4.22 -7.40 20.89
CA THR A 76 2.87 -7.15 20.34
C THR A 76 2.72 -7.56 18.86
N VAL A 77 3.60 -8.42 18.37
CA VAL A 77 3.36 -9.15 17.11
C VAL A 77 2.73 -10.48 17.46
N THR A 78 1.50 -10.44 17.99
CA THR A 78 0.61 -11.59 17.79
C THR A 78 0.32 -11.58 16.31
N SER A 79 1.01 -12.46 15.59
CA SER A 79 0.81 -12.76 14.17
C SER A 79 -0.69 -12.87 13.86
N VAL A 80 -1.29 -11.79 13.38
CA VAL A 80 -2.53 -11.84 12.59
C VAL A 80 -2.13 -11.96 11.12
N ALA A 81 -1.26 -12.91 10.82
CA ALA A 81 -1.15 -13.48 9.49
C ALA A 81 -1.84 -14.84 9.54
N GLY A 82 -3.17 -14.80 9.68
CA GLY A 82 -3.98 -15.90 9.17
C GLY A 82 -3.82 -15.85 7.66
N SER A 83 -2.91 -16.66 7.14
CA SER A 83 -2.78 -16.90 5.70
C SER A 83 -4.10 -17.46 5.20
N ILE A 84 -5.01 -16.60 4.75
CA ILE A 84 -6.15 -17.01 3.94
C ILE A 84 -5.55 -17.49 2.62
N GLY A 85 -5.73 -18.78 2.35
CA GLY A 85 -4.98 -19.56 1.38
C GLY A 85 -4.88 -18.90 0.00
N ALA A 86 -3.66 -18.70 -0.46
CA ALA A 86 -3.35 -18.45 -1.86
C ALA A 86 -2.57 -19.65 -2.41
N ALA A 87 -3.24 -20.78 -2.49
CA ALA A 87 -2.75 -21.95 -3.21
C ALA A 87 -3.91 -22.59 -3.99
N VAL A 88 -4.59 -21.79 -4.81
CA VAL A 88 -5.38 -22.28 -5.94
C VAL A 88 -5.22 -21.28 -7.08
N HIS A 89 -4.96 -21.80 -8.29
CA HIS A 89 -4.85 -21.11 -9.58
C HIS A 89 -3.44 -20.78 -10.08
N ALA A 90 -2.56 -21.78 -10.16
CA ALA A 90 -1.36 -21.74 -11.00
C ALA A 90 -1.63 -21.68 -12.53
N THR A 91 -2.83 -21.22 -12.95
CA THR A 91 -3.24 -20.99 -14.36
C THR A 91 -4.35 -19.94 -14.45
N ALA A 92 -4.41 -18.96 -13.53
CA ALA A 92 -5.46 -17.96 -13.59
C ALA A 92 -5.29 -17.09 -14.85
N GLN A 93 -6.17 -17.28 -15.84
CA GLN A 93 -6.47 -16.23 -16.80
C GLN A 93 -6.75 -14.92 -16.03
N ASP A 94 -6.34 -13.80 -16.62
CA ASP A 94 -6.60 -12.43 -16.17
C ASP A 94 -5.81 -11.98 -14.93
N GLU A 95 -4.62 -12.54 -14.68
CA GLU A 95 -3.74 -12.11 -13.57
C GLU A 95 -3.47 -10.60 -13.61
N THR A 96 -3.16 -10.06 -14.78
CA THR A 96 -2.87 -8.63 -14.96
C THR A 96 -4.07 -7.77 -14.52
N LEU A 97 -5.28 -8.15 -14.92
CA LEU A 97 -6.50 -7.43 -14.57
C LEU A 97 -6.80 -7.55 -13.08
N LYS A 98 -6.66 -8.75 -12.50
CA LYS A 98 -6.84 -8.97 -11.05
C LYS A 98 -5.87 -8.14 -10.23
N ASN A 99 -4.61 -8.07 -10.65
CA ASN A 99 -3.59 -7.25 -10.01
C ASN A 99 -3.94 -5.76 -10.09
N LEU A 100 -4.44 -5.29 -11.23
CA LEU A 100 -4.91 -3.90 -11.39
C LEU A 100 -6.10 -3.58 -10.48
N TYR A 101 -7.09 -4.47 -10.40
CA TYR A 101 -8.27 -4.27 -9.53
C TYR A 101 -7.89 -4.29 -8.05
N ALA A 102 -7.03 -5.25 -7.67
CA ALA A 102 -6.51 -5.34 -6.31
C ALA A 102 -5.72 -4.08 -5.95
N GLY A 103 -4.85 -3.60 -6.84
CA GLY A 103 -4.10 -2.36 -6.66
C GLY A 103 -5.02 -1.15 -6.48
N TYR A 104 -6.04 -0.99 -7.34
CA TYR A 104 -7.02 0.09 -7.23
C TYR A 104 -7.76 0.08 -5.88
N ALA A 105 -8.24 -1.09 -5.43
CA ALA A 105 -8.88 -1.23 -4.12
C ALA A 105 -7.92 -0.96 -2.96
N TYR A 106 -6.66 -1.39 -3.09
CA TYR A 106 -5.63 -1.24 -2.06
C TYR A 106 -5.36 0.23 -1.74
N GLN A 107 -5.38 1.12 -2.75
CA GLN A 107 -5.20 2.56 -2.52
C GLN A 107 -6.23 3.15 -1.56
N TYR A 108 -7.48 2.69 -1.63
CA TYR A 108 -8.51 3.18 -0.72
C TYR A 108 -8.33 2.67 0.72
N ASP A 109 -7.75 1.49 0.90
CA ASP A 109 -7.36 0.99 2.22
C ASP A 109 -6.24 1.86 2.82
N GLN A 110 -5.23 2.21 2.01
CA GLN A 110 -4.14 3.11 2.41
C GLN A 110 -4.66 4.52 2.75
N ILE A 111 -5.54 5.09 1.91
CA ILE A 111 -6.21 6.37 2.18
C ILE A 111 -6.97 6.33 3.52
N ALA A 112 -7.72 5.27 3.78
CA ALA A 112 -8.47 5.11 5.03
C ALA A 112 -7.52 5.01 6.23
N ALA A 113 -6.46 4.22 6.12
CA ALA A 113 -5.44 4.05 7.14
C ALA A 113 -4.76 5.39 7.50
N TYR A 114 -4.32 6.18 6.51
CA TYR A 114 -3.69 7.48 6.77
C TYR A 114 -4.65 8.52 7.34
N ARG A 115 -5.90 8.57 6.88
CA ARG A 115 -6.91 9.47 7.46
C ARG A 115 -7.11 9.16 8.95
N SER A 116 -7.22 7.88 9.28
CA SER A 116 -7.31 7.43 10.67
C SER A 116 -6.04 7.79 11.46
N LEU A 117 -4.86 7.49 10.91
CA LEU A 117 -3.56 7.76 11.53
C LEU A 117 -3.35 9.26 11.79
N ALA A 118 -3.75 10.14 10.88
CA ALA A 118 -3.65 11.59 11.06
C ALA A 118 -4.46 12.07 12.28
N VAL A 119 -5.70 11.59 12.42
CA VAL A 119 -6.56 11.93 13.58
C VAL A 119 -5.98 11.37 14.87
N ILE A 120 -5.49 10.13 14.86
CA ILE A 120 -4.85 9.51 16.04
C ILE A 120 -3.61 10.31 16.44
N ALA A 121 -2.77 10.72 15.48
CA ALA A 121 -1.57 11.51 15.71
C ALA A 121 -1.91 12.87 16.36
N GLU A 122 -2.94 13.56 15.88
CA GLU A 122 -3.42 14.81 16.49
C GLU A 122 -3.84 14.61 17.94
N ARG A 123 -4.62 13.56 18.20
CA ARG A 123 -5.08 13.23 19.55
C ARG A 123 -3.96 12.77 20.48
N ALA A 124 -2.88 12.21 19.93
CA ALA A 124 -1.66 11.86 20.64
C ALA A 124 -0.70 13.05 20.85
N GLY A 125 -1.08 14.27 20.44
CA GLY A 125 -0.24 15.48 20.56
C GLY A 125 0.92 15.51 19.56
N LYS A 126 0.82 14.76 18.46
CA LYS A 126 1.81 14.65 17.38
C LYS A 126 1.37 15.44 16.14
N SER A 127 0.95 16.69 16.34
CA SER A 127 0.42 17.55 15.27
C SER A 127 1.39 17.74 14.11
N ASP A 128 2.70 17.81 14.40
CA ASP A 128 3.74 17.91 13.35
C ASP A 128 3.71 16.69 12.42
N GLN A 129 3.48 15.49 12.97
CA GLN A 129 3.41 14.23 12.21
C GLN A 129 2.07 14.10 11.46
N ALA A 130 0.97 14.56 12.05
CA ALA A 130 -0.35 14.52 11.43
C ALA A 130 -0.39 15.23 10.06
N SER A 131 0.32 16.36 9.92
CA SER A 131 0.44 17.06 8.64
C SER A 131 1.05 16.16 7.54
N SER A 132 2.06 15.37 7.88
CA SER A 132 2.72 14.45 6.96
C SER A 132 1.84 13.26 6.57
N PHE A 133 0.98 12.79 7.48
CA PHE A 133 0.01 11.74 7.17
C PHE A 133 -1.13 12.25 6.28
N ARG A 134 -1.54 13.52 6.42
CA ARG A 134 -2.47 14.15 5.48
C ARG A 134 -1.87 14.32 4.09
N ALA A 135 -0.58 14.66 4.00
CA ALA A 135 0.12 14.67 2.70
C ALA A 135 0.13 13.27 2.06
N ALA A 136 0.32 12.20 2.85
CA ALA A 136 0.20 10.83 2.34
C ALA A 136 -1.22 10.49 1.84
N VAL A 137 -2.28 11.02 2.46
CA VAL A 137 -3.66 10.88 1.92
C VAL A 137 -3.76 11.47 0.51
N GLU A 138 -3.16 12.64 0.26
CA GLU A 138 -3.18 13.29 -1.05
C GLU A 138 -2.37 12.49 -2.09
N GLU A 139 -1.19 12.01 -1.69
CA GLU A 139 -0.34 11.13 -2.51
C GLU A 139 -1.07 9.84 -2.91
N GLU A 140 -1.72 9.15 -1.96
CA GLU A 140 -2.48 7.92 -2.23
C GLU A 140 -3.74 8.18 -3.05
N THR A 141 -4.40 9.32 -2.86
CA THR A 141 -5.56 9.73 -3.68
C THR A 141 -5.13 9.93 -5.13
N LYS A 142 -4.00 10.62 -5.36
CA LYS A 142 -3.45 10.78 -6.70
C LYS A 142 -3.06 9.43 -7.33
N ALA A 143 -2.47 8.53 -6.55
CA ALA A 143 -2.15 7.18 -7.04
C ALA A 143 -3.42 6.39 -7.40
N ALA A 144 -4.50 6.50 -6.62
CA ALA A 144 -5.80 5.90 -6.95
C ALA A 144 -6.37 6.45 -8.26
N GLU A 145 -6.27 7.77 -8.48
CA GLU A 145 -6.70 8.42 -9.74
C GLU A 145 -5.86 7.96 -10.94
N GLU A 146 -4.52 7.88 -10.78
CA GLU A 146 -3.63 7.38 -11.83
C GLU A 146 -3.92 5.91 -12.17
N ILE A 147 -4.19 5.06 -11.18
CA ILE A 147 -4.57 3.65 -11.39
C ILE A 147 -5.96 3.55 -12.02
N ALA A 148 -6.93 4.36 -11.59
CA ALA A 148 -8.26 4.39 -12.18
C ALA A 148 -8.21 4.67 -13.68
N ALA A 149 -7.39 5.65 -14.09
CA ALA A 149 -7.22 6.02 -15.50
C ALA A 149 -6.57 4.92 -16.36
N LEU A 150 -5.97 3.88 -15.75
CA LEU A 150 -5.39 2.74 -16.44
C LEU A 150 -6.36 1.58 -16.64
N ILE A 151 -7.51 1.56 -15.97
CA ILE A 151 -8.42 0.40 -15.97
C ILE A 151 -8.86 0.04 -17.39
N GLU A 152 -9.41 0.99 -18.13
CA GLU A 152 -9.88 0.74 -19.49
C GLU A 152 -8.73 0.48 -20.47
N PRO A 153 -7.65 1.29 -20.52
CA PRO A 153 -6.52 1.03 -21.44
C PRO A 153 -5.82 -0.32 -21.22
N VAL A 154 -5.61 -0.73 -19.97
CA VAL A 154 -5.00 -2.03 -19.65
C VAL A 154 -5.94 -3.16 -20.06
N THR A 155 -7.25 -3.01 -19.82
CA THR A 155 -8.26 -3.99 -20.25
C THR A 155 -8.28 -4.14 -21.77
N GLN A 156 -8.22 -3.05 -22.52
CA GLN A 156 -8.13 -3.09 -23.99
C GLN A 156 -6.87 -3.83 -24.45
N THR A 157 -5.71 -3.48 -23.90
CA THR A 157 -4.43 -4.14 -24.23
C THR A 157 -4.48 -5.64 -23.90
N TYR A 158 -5.07 -6.01 -22.77
CA TYR A 158 -5.26 -7.39 -22.37
C TYR A 158 -6.09 -8.18 -23.39
N LEU A 159 -7.22 -7.61 -23.83
CA LEU A 159 -8.09 -8.21 -24.83
C LEU A 159 -7.39 -8.35 -26.19
N ASP A 160 -6.70 -7.30 -26.66
CA ASP A 160 -5.99 -7.33 -27.94
C ASP A 160 -4.92 -8.43 -27.97
N LEU A 161 -4.13 -8.55 -26.90
CA LEU A 161 -3.13 -9.61 -26.77
C LEU A 161 -3.76 -11.00 -26.73
N THR A 162 -4.82 -11.17 -25.95
CA THR A 162 -5.51 -12.47 -25.78
C THR A 162 -6.17 -12.93 -27.09
N LEU A 163 -6.89 -12.03 -27.77
CA LEU A 163 -7.60 -12.33 -29.01
C LEU A 163 -6.64 -12.57 -30.19
N ALA A 164 -5.45 -11.98 -30.16
CA ALA A 164 -4.37 -12.26 -31.12
C ALA A 164 -3.63 -13.59 -30.86
N GLY A 165 -4.00 -14.35 -29.82
CA GLY A 165 -3.30 -15.58 -29.41
C GLY A 165 -1.95 -15.33 -28.74
N GLY A 166 -1.67 -14.08 -28.33
CA GLY A 166 -0.49 -13.71 -27.57
C GLY A 166 -0.66 -13.94 -26.06
N LYS A 167 0.44 -13.81 -25.31
CA LYS A 167 0.43 -13.92 -23.84
C LYS A 167 -0.02 -12.59 -23.21
N ALA A 168 -1.23 -12.49 -22.68
CA ALA A 168 -1.69 -11.23 -22.05
C ALA A 168 -1.26 -11.10 -20.58
N ASP A 169 -1.00 -12.21 -19.91
CA ASP A 169 -0.56 -12.25 -18.51
C ASP A 169 0.96 -12.31 -18.35
N SER A 170 1.41 -11.86 -17.18
CA SER A 170 2.80 -11.88 -16.70
C SER A 170 3.43 -13.28 -16.74
#